data_AF-A0A6J6CJR8-F1
#
_entry.id   AF-A0A6J6CJR8-F1
#
_cell.length_a   1.000
_cell.length_b   1.000
_cell.length_c   1.000
_cell.angle_alpha   90.00
_cell.angle_beta   90.00
_cell.angle_gamma   90.00
#
_symmetry.space_group_name_H-M   'P 1'
#
loop_
_entity.id
_entity.type
_entity.pdbx_description
1 polymer ?
#
loop_
_entity_poly.entity_id
_entity_poly.type
_entity_poly.pdbx_seq_one_letter_code
_entity_poly.pdbx_strand_id
1 'polypeptide(L)'
;MDFQELFAYSLEQEDDFLIQDEKINLEQAITDAVVLSLPFKPVCSEDCLGLCSECGLNFSQDPNHVHEASIDSRWSGLESFRKE
;
A
#
# COMPACT_ATOMS: atom_id res chain seq x y z
N MET A 1 6.12 -12.48 17.31
CA MET A 1 6.83 -12.91 16.11
C MET A 1 8.29 -12.77 16.45
N ASP A 2 9.01 -13.87 16.58
CA ASP A 2 10.43 -13.85 16.94
C ASP A 2 11.24 -13.91 15.64
N PHE A 3 12.14 -12.95 15.44
CA PHE A 3 12.95 -12.80 14.23
C PHE A 3 14.40 -13.17 14.53
N GLN A 4 14.97 -14.07 13.74
CA GLN A 4 16.38 -14.47 13.83
C GLN A 4 16.96 -14.59 12.43
N GLU A 5 18.03 -13.83 12.16
CA GLU A 5 18.72 -13.76 10.87
C GLU A 5 20.23 -13.91 11.07
N LEU A 6 20.92 -14.49 10.08
CA LEU A 6 22.37 -14.70 10.11
C LEU A 6 23.07 -13.70 9.18
N PHE A 7 24.18 -13.14 9.66
CA PHE A 7 24.98 -12.13 8.94
C PHE A 7 26.44 -12.60 8.83
N ALA A 8 27.09 -12.32 7.72
CA ALA A 8 28.43 -12.80 7.39
C ALA A 8 29.38 -11.66 7.00
N TYR A 9 30.69 -11.85 7.20
CA TYR A 9 31.73 -10.90 6.78
C TYR A 9 32.18 -11.10 5.31
N SER A 10 31.67 -12.13 4.64
CA SER A 10 31.94 -12.46 3.25
C SER A 10 30.71 -13.12 2.62
N LEU A 11 30.51 -12.94 1.33
CA LEU A 11 29.44 -13.57 0.56
C LEU A 11 29.91 -14.97 0.12
N GLU A 12 29.48 -16.01 0.83
CA GLU A 12 29.69 -17.41 0.45
C GLU A 12 28.48 -18.01 -0.27
N GLN A 13 27.28 -17.51 0.06
CA GLN A 13 26.00 -17.87 -0.53
C GLN A 13 25.29 -16.65 -1.12
N GLU A 14 24.33 -16.87 -2.03
CA GLU A 14 23.57 -15.79 -2.67
C GLU A 14 22.65 -15.04 -1.70
N ASP A 15 22.21 -15.70 -0.63
CA ASP A 15 21.31 -15.20 0.40
C ASP A 15 22.03 -14.64 1.64
N ASP A 16 23.37 -14.57 1.62
CA ASP A 16 24.13 -14.02 2.74
C ASP A 16 23.91 -12.49 2.90
N PHE A 17 23.65 -12.06 4.13
CA PHE A 17 23.67 -10.65 4.49
C PHE A 17 25.08 -10.20 4.89
N LEU A 18 25.67 -9.31 4.09
CA LEU A 18 27.03 -8.82 4.31
C LEU A 18 27.12 -7.78 5.44
N ILE A 19 28.08 -7.99 6.35
CA ILE A 19 28.57 -7.00 7.31
C ILE A 19 29.67 -6.18 6.63
N GLN A 20 29.49 -4.87 6.56
CA GLN A 20 30.47 -3.93 6.03
C GLN A 20 30.73 -2.81 7.03
N ASP A 21 32.00 -2.58 7.36
CA ASP A 21 32.42 -1.52 8.29
C ASP A 21 31.67 -1.56 9.65
N GLU A 22 31.49 -2.77 10.20
CA GLU A 22 30.70 -3.02 11.43
C GLU A 22 29.23 -2.57 11.33
N LYS A 23 28.68 -2.53 10.11
CA LYS A 23 27.28 -2.21 9.83
C LYS A 23 26.63 -3.30 8.98
N ILE A 24 25.32 -3.43 9.13
CA ILE A 24 24.47 -4.34 8.36
C ILE A 24 23.33 -3.56 7.72
N ASN A 25 22.97 -3.91 6.49
CA ASN A 25 21.75 -3.42 5.86
C ASN A 25 20.59 -4.38 6.19
N LEU A 26 19.66 -3.92 7.03
CA LEU A 26 18.51 -4.71 7.48
C LEU A 26 17.26 -4.52 6.61
N GLU A 27 17.31 -3.66 5.58
CA GLU A 27 16.13 -3.29 4.80
C GLU A 27 15.40 -4.52 4.25
N GLN A 28 16.13 -5.43 3.60
CA GLN A 28 15.54 -6.62 3.00
C GLN A 28 15.01 -7.59 4.06
N ALA A 29 15.82 -7.89 5.09
CA ALA A 29 15.46 -8.84 6.15
C ALA A 29 14.20 -8.38 6.93
N ILE A 30 14.07 -7.08 7.19
CA ILE A 30 12.87 -6.50 7.80
C ILE A 30 11.68 -6.55 6.84
N THR A 31 11.88 -6.19 5.57
CA THR A 31 10.83 -6.18 4.55
C THR A 31 10.22 -7.57 4.40
N ASP A 32 11.05 -8.61 4.24
CA ASP A 32 10.59 -9.98 4.05
C ASP A 32 9.83 -10.52 5.26
N ALA A 33 10.29 -10.20 6.48
CA ALA A 33 9.64 -10.64 7.70
C ALA A 33 8.32 -9.90 8.00
N VAL A 34 8.25 -8.60 7.70
CA VAL A 34 7.17 -7.73 8.19
C VAL A 34 6.10 -7.46 7.14
N VAL A 35 6.46 -7.24 5.86
CA VAL A 35 5.52 -6.76 4.84
C VAL A 35 4.34 -7.70 4.64
N LEU A 36 4.58 -9.01 4.69
CA LEU A 36 3.53 -10.02 4.55
C LEU A 36 2.50 -9.99 5.69
N SER A 37 2.86 -9.41 6.84
CA SER A 37 1.99 -9.25 8.00
C SER A 37 1.32 -7.86 8.07
N LEU A 38 1.69 -6.93 7.19
CA LEU A 38 1.11 -5.59 7.18
C LEU A 38 -0.32 -5.62 6.63
N PRO A 39 -1.20 -4.75 7.14
CA PRO A 39 -2.55 -4.62 6.60
C PRO A 39 -2.49 -4.14 5.15
N PHE A 40 -3.31 -4.74 4.28
CA PHE A 40 -3.42 -4.36 2.86
C PHE A 40 -3.88 -2.92 2.64
N LYS A 41 -4.60 -2.34 3.62
CA LYS A 41 -5.10 -0.97 3.59
C LYS A 41 -4.74 -0.29 4.90
N PRO A 42 -3.49 0.19 5.06
CA PRO A 42 -3.12 0.93 6.25
C PRO A 42 -3.95 2.21 6.31
N VAL A 43 -4.49 2.50 7.49
CA VAL A 43 -5.25 3.71 7.76
C VAL A 43 -4.53 4.55 8.81
N CYS A 44 -4.90 5.82 8.91
CA CYS A 44 -4.23 6.80 9.74
C CYS A 44 -4.42 6.59 11.26
N SER A 45 -5.52 5.93 11.65
CA SER A 45 -5.91 5.59 13.03
C SER A 45 -6.99 4.49 12.99
N GLU A 46 -7.34 3.93 14.14
CA GLU A 46 -8.35 2.86 14.25
C GLU A 46 -9.73 3.26 13.69
N ASP A 47 -10.15 4.52 13.90
CA ASP A 47 -11.45 5.06 13.44
C ASP A 47 -11.37 5.78 12.09
N CYS A 48 -10.25 5.66 11.36
CA CYS A 48 -10.02 6.42 10.14
C CYS A 48 -10.91 5.91 8.99
N LEU A 49 -11.79 6.79 8.48
CA LEU A 49 -12.70 6.47 7.37
C LEU A 49 -12.00 6.23 6.02
N GLY A 50 -10.70 6.54 5.94
CA GLY A 50 -9.88 6.34 4.76
C GLY A 50 -9.96 7.48 3.74
N LEU A 51 -9.44 7.20 2.54
CA LEU A 51 -9.38 8.15 1.44
C LEU A 51 -10.25 7.67 0.27
N CYS A 52 -10.83 8.62 -0.47
CA CYS A 52 -11.49 8.33 -1.74
C CYS A 52 -10.49 7.70 -2.71
N SER A 53 -10.81 6.54 -3.28
CA SER A 53 -9.94 5.83 -4.23
C SER A 53 -9.80 6.55 -5.58
N GLU A 54 -10.66 7.52 -5.87
CA GLU A 54 -10.64 8.28 -7.12
C GLU A 54 -9.82 9.58 -7.01
N CYS A 55 -10.01 10.35 -5.94
CA CYS A 55 -9.39 11.68 -5.81
C CYS A 55 -8.50 11.85 -4.57
N GLY A 56 -8.47 10.88 -3.65
CA GLY A 56 -7.68 10.94 -2.43
C GLY A 56 -8.27 11.81 -1.32
N LEU A 57 -9.48 12.33 -1.46
CA LEU A 57 -10.14 13.11 -0.41
C LEU A 57 -10.33 12.28 0.86
N ASN A 58 -10.06 12.88 2.02
CA ASN A 58 -10.25 12.23 3.32
C ASN A 58 -11.73 12.21 3.72
N PHE A 59 -12.31 11.01 3.82
CA PHE A 59 -13.73 10.85 4.20
C PHE A 59 -14.07 11.41 5.58
N SER A 60 -13.08 11.60 6.45
CA SER A 60 -13.27 12.26 7.74
C SER A 60 -13.62 13.75 7.59
N GLN A 61 -13.28 14.38 6.45
CA GLN A 61 -13.61 15.77 6.15
C GLN A 61 -14.98 15.91 5.48
N ASP A 62 -15.36 14.94 4.63
CA ASP A 62 -16.67 14.85 3.99
C ASP A 62 -17.13 13.38 3.89
N PRO A 63 -17.92 12.89 4.86
CA PRO A 63 -18.37 11.50 4.89
C PRO A 63 -19.32 11.12 3.76
N ASN A 64 -19.95 12.10 3.11
CA ASN A 64 -20.91 11.86 2.02
C ASN A 64 -20.29 12.10 0.64
N HIS A 65 -18.97 12.25 0.58
CA HIS A 65 -18.26 12.45 -0.67
C HIS A 65 -18.48 11.28 -1.63
N VAL A 66 -19.04 11.57 -2.79
CA VAL A 66 -19.30 10.61 -3.86
C VAL A 66 -18.94 11.21 -5.21
N HIS A 67 -18.49 10.36 -6.12
CA HIS A 67 -18.25 10.71 -7.50
C HIS A 67 -19.38 10.20 -8.38
N GLU A 68 -19.71 10.93 -9.44
CA GLU A 68 -20.59 10.38 -10.47
C GLU A 68 -19.92 9.16 -11.11
N ALA A 69 -20.66 8.07 -11.24
CA ALA A 69 -20.14 6.86 -11.86
C ALA A 69 -19.68 7.17 -13.29
N SER A 70 -18.48 6.71 -13.65
CA SER A 70 -17.97 6.81 -15.01
C SER A 70 -18.98 6.18 -15.98
N ILE A 71 -19.38 6.95 -17.00
CA ILE A 71 -20.23 6.45 -18.06
C ILE A 71 -19.37 5.49 -18.90
N ASP A 72 -19.72 4.20 -18.87
CA ASP A 72 -19.08 3.21 -19.74
C ASP A 72 -19.26 3.63 -21.20
N SER A 73 -18.16 3.60 -21.95
CA SER A 73 -18.07 4.14 -23.31
C SER A 73 -19.12 3.56 -24.27
N ARG A 74 -19.58 2.33 -24.03
CA ARG A 74 -20.65 1.68 -24.81
C ARG A 74 -21.99 2.40 -24.69
N TRP A 75 -22.21 3.13 -23.60
CA TRP A 75 -23.44 3.87 -23.31
C TRP A 75 -23.32 5.37 -23.58
N SER A 76 -22.19 5.85 -24.10
CA SER A 76 -21.97 7.27 -24.42
C SER A 76 -23.06 7.88 -25.32
N GLY A 77 -23.59 7.09 -26.27
CA GLY A 77 -24.69 7.51 -27.14
C GLY A 77 -26.03 7.77 -26.44
N LEU A 78 -26.19 7.37 -25.17
CA LEU A 78 -27.40 7.61 -24.40
C LEU A 78 -27.39 8.94 -23.62
N GLU A 79 -26.27 9.68 -23.61
CA GLU A 79 -26.20 10.97 -22.89
C GLU A 79 -27.29 11.96 -23.31
N SER A 80 -27.67 11.95 -24.60
CA SER A 80 -28.70 12.84 -25.13
C SER A 80 -30.09 12.61 -24.54
N PHE A 81 -30.33 11.47 -23.87
CA PHE A 81 -31.63 11.09 -23.31
C PHE A 81 -31.75 11.35 -21.80
N ARG A 82 -30.74 11.93 -21.14
CA ARG A 82 -30.68 12.08 -19.67
C ARG A 82 -31.52 13.25 -19.10
N LYS A 83 -32.23 14.01 -19.94
CA LYS A 83 -32.94 15.26 -19.57
C LYS A 83 -34.44 15.28 -19.91
N GLU A 84 -35.05 14.12 -20.16
CA GLU A 84 -36.52 13.99 -20.25
C GLU A 84 -37.11 13.41 -18.96
#